data_AF-A0A0I9R355-F1
#
_entry.id   AF-A0A0I9R355-F1
#
_cell.length_a   1.000
_cell.length_b   1.000
_cell.length_c   1.000
_cell.angle_alpha   90.00
_cell.angle_beta   90.00
_cell.angle_gamma   90.00
#
_symmetry.space_group_name_H-M   'P 1'
#
loop_
_entity.id
_entity.type
_entity.pdbx_description
1 polymer ?
#
loop_
_entity_poly.entity_id
_entity_poly.type
_entity_poly.pdbx_seq_one_letter_code
_entity_poly.pdbx_strand_id
1 'polypeptide(L)'
;IKPEWMQVQRIINHVQYGKTQFDYLVKWRELVYEQATWERDDFDIMGYDDAIIKYWTHRQRMNGDVLPKHIAKKLAAKKVEEGKDKDDEEEEDCKKKKKKEPKTDLRKKYETQPDFITETGGKLHDYQLEGINWLRHCWSQGTDAILADEMGLGKTIQSMVFLYSLVKEGHTRGPFLVAAPLSTLINWEREAEFWCPDFYVVTYVGDKDSRTVIREHEFSFIEGAVRGGPKPSRLKTDQGIKFHVLL
;
A
#
# COMPACT_ATOMS: atom_id res chain seq x y z
N ILE A 1 -19.93 22.34 2.93
CA ILE A 1 -19.33 20.99 2.98
C ILE A 1 -18.28 20.93 1.88
N LYS A 2 -17.04 20.55 2.20
CA LYS A 2 -16.00 20.42 1.18
C LYS A 2 -16.29 19.19 0.31
N PRO A 3 -16.22 19.28 -1.04
CA PRO A 3 -16.50 18.15 -1.93
C PRO A 3 -15.62 16.91 -1.66
N GLU A 4 -14.38 17.13 -1.20
CA GLU A 4 -13.40 16.09 -0.92
C GLU A 4 -13.86 15.17 0.23
N TRP A 5 -14.66 15.66 1.18
CA TRP A 5 -15.14 14.87 2.31
C TRP A 5 -16.16 13.79 1.92
N MET A 6 -16.72 13.87 0.71
CA MET A 6 -17.61 12.86 0.15
C MET A 6 -16.88 11.86 -0.77
N GLN A 7 -15.55 11.97 -0.87
CA GLN A 7 -14.73 11.07 -1.67
C GLN A 7 -14.11 9.98 -0.80
N VAL A 8 -14.18 8.75 -1.29
CA VAL A 8 -13.55 7.59 -0.66
C VAL A 8 -12.03 7.71 -0.79
N GLN A 9 -11.31 7.71 0.33
CA GLN A 9 -9.85 7.60 0.35
C GLN A 9 -9.44 6.13 0.23
N ARG A 10 -10.02 5.26 1.07
CA ARG A 10 -9.78 3.81 1.06
C ARG A 10 -10.82 3.08 1.92
N ILE A 11 -10.89 1.77 1.73
CA ILE A 11 -11.64 0.88 2.62
C ILE A 11 -10.67 0.25 3.61
N ILE A 12 -11.02 0.35 4.89
CA ILE A 12 -10.20 -0.13 5.98
C ILE A 12 -10.63 -1.55 6.39
N ASN A 13 -11.93 -1.79 6.58
CA ASN A 13 -12.40 -3.09 7.04
C ASN A 13 -13.71 -3.52 6.37
N HIS A 14 -14.13 -4.76 6.58
CA HIS A 14 -15.45 -5.23 6.19
C HIS A 14 -16.06 -6.08 7.30
N VAL A 15 -17.39 -6.11 7.34
CA VAL A 15 -18.19 -7.05 8.12
C VAL A 15 -19.15 -7.72 7.17
N GLN A 16 -19.24 -9.05 7.26
CA GLN A 16 -20.15 -9.83 6.42
C GLN A 16 -21.42 -10.17 7.22
N TYR A 17 -22.57 -9.80 6.68
CA TYR A 17 -23.88 -10.19 7.19
C TYR A 17 -24.47 -11.29 6.30
N GLY A 18 -24.72 -12.45 6.89
CA GLY A 18 -25.24 -13.60 6.16
C GLY A 18 -24.30 -14.06 5.03
N LYS A 19 -24.85 -14.40 3.86
CA LYS A 19 -24.07 -14.99 2.75
C LYS A 19 -23.65 -13.99 1.67
N THR A 20 -24.30 -12.83 1.58
CA THR A 20 -24.16 -11.94 0.42
C THR A 20 -24.02 -10.47 0.75
N GLN A 21 -24.33 -10.04 1.97
CA GLN A 21 -24.32 -8.63 2.34
C GLN A 21 -23.01 -8.29 3.05
N PHE A 22 -22.40 -7.19 2.64
CA PHE A 22 -21.15 -6.69 3.21
C PHE A 22 -21.33 -5.23 3.58
N ASP A 23 -20.86 -4.87 4.78
CA ASP A 23 -20.65 -3.48 5.16
C ASP A 23 -19.14 -3.23 5.19
N TYR A 24 -18.71 -2.10 4.64
CA TYR A 24 -17.33 -1.68 4.56
C TYR A 24 -17.09 -0.46 5.43
N LEU A 25 -15.98 -0.47 6.18
CA LEU A 25 -15.53 0.69 6.94
C LEU A 25 -14.75 1.61 5.99
N VAL A 26 -15.35 2.76 5.67
CA VAL A 26 -14.86 3.70 4.67
C VAL A 26 -14.07 4.82 5.34
N LYS A 27 -12.85 5.06 4.86
CA LYS A 27 -12.06 6.24 5.19
C LYS A 27 -12.30 7.32 4.14
N TRP A 28 -12.76 8.47 4.58
CA TRP A 28 -13.03 9.65 3.74
C TRP A 28 -11.77 10.50 3.52
N ARG A 29 -11.63 11.11 2.34
CA ARG A 29 -10.51 12.01 2.02
C ARG A 29 -10.53 13.26 2.91
N GLU A 30 -9.34 13.71 3.31
CA GLU A 30 -9.09 14.85 4.22
C GLU A 30 -9.73 14.78 5.63
N LEU A 31 -10.47 13.72 5.95
CA LEU A 31 -11.03 13.51 7.28
C LEU A 31 -10.09 12.70 8.18
N VAL A 32 -10.33 12.72 9.48
CA VAL A 32 -9.57 11.89 10.44
C VAL A 32 -10.10 10.45 10.47
N TYR A 33 -9.34 9.53 11.06
CA TYR A 33 -9.77 8.12 11.15
C TYR A 33 -10.98 7.90 12.04
N GLU A 34 -11.20 8.75 13.05
CA GLU A 34 -12.41 8.71 13.90
C GLU A 34 -13.70 8.91 13.09
N GLN A 35 -13.64 9.66 11.99
CA GLN A 35 -14.79 9.95 11.13
C GLN A 35 -15.05 8.86 10.08
N ALA A 36 -14.38 7.71 10.16
CA ALA A 36 -14.66 6.58 9.30
C ALA A 36 -16.04 6.00 9.62
N THR A 37 -16.83 5.70 8.60
CA THR A 37 -18.21 5.21 8.73
C THR A 37 -18.39 3.86 8.07
N TRP A 38 -19.32 3.06 8.58
CA TRP A 38 -19.71 1.80 7.97
C TRP A 38 -20.76 2.05 6.90
N GLU A 39 -20.44 1.70 5.66
CA GLU A 39 -21.32 1.86 4.51
C GLU A 39 -21.62 0.50 3.88
N ARG A 40 -22.82 0.35 3.30
CA ARG A 40 -23.23 -0.89 2.64
C ARG A 40 -22.49 -1.10 1.32
N ASP A 41 -22.52 -2.33 0.80
CA ASP A 41 -21.93 -2.70 -0.48
C ASP A 41 -22.64 -2.07 -1.70
N ASP A 42 -23.91 -1.68 -1.54
CA ASP A 42 -24.73 -1.04 -2.57
C ASP A 42 -24.70 0.51 -2.52
N PHE A 43 -23.80 1.09 -1.72
CA PHE A 43 -23.73 2.54 -1.55
C PHE A 43 -23.23 3.24 -2.82
N ASP A 44 -24.06 4.11 -3.40
CA ASP A 44 -23.80 4.76 -4.69
C ASP A 44 -22.96 6.03 -4.53
N ILE A 45 -21.63 5.87 -4.53
CA ILE A 45 -20.66 6.96 -4.55
C ILE A 45 -19.59 6.70 -5.61
N MET A 46 -19.16 7.78 -6.27
CA MET A 46 -18.08 7.76 -7.24
C MET A 46 -16.80 7.13 -6.67
N GLY A 47 -16.27 6.12 -7.36
CA GLY A 47 -15.02 5.45 -7.01
C GLY A 47 -15.11 4.44 -5.86
N TYR A 48 -16.31 4.20 -5.30
CA TYR A 48 -16.49 3.25 -4.20
C TYR A 48 -16.20 1.80 -4.63
N ASP A 49 -16.72 1.38 -5.78
CA ASP A 49 -16.47 0.05 -6.35
C ASP A 49 -14.97 -0.20 -6.60
N ASP A 50 -14.25 0.83 -7.06
CA ASP A 50 -12.81 0.77 -7.25
C ASP A 50 -12.06 0.61 -5.93
N ALA A 51 -12.51 1.29 -4.87
CA ALA A 51 -11.95 1.14 -3.53
C ALA A 51 -12.21 -0.27 -2.97
N ILE A 52 -13.38 -0.87 -3.21
CA ILE A 52 -13.70 -2.26 -2.87
C ILE A 52 -12.77 -3.21 -3.60
N ILE A 53 -12.62 -3.06 -4.91
CA ILE A 53 -11.73 -3.91 -5.72
C ILE A 53 -10.29 -3.82 -5.21
N LYS A 54 -9.79 -2.61 -4.95
CA LYS A 54 -8.44 -2.39 -4.40
C LYS A 54 -8.27 -3.07 -3.03
N TYR A 55 -9.26 -2.94 -2.15
CA TYR A 55 -9.25 -3.56 -0.82
C TYR A 55 -9.13 -5.09 -0.89
N TRP A 56 -9.95 -5.76 -1.70
CA TRP A 56 -9.93 -7.21 -1.81
C TRP A 56 -8.69 -7.72 -2.55
N THR A 57 -8.22 -6.99 -3.57
CA THR A 57 -6.96 -7.30 -4.25
C THR A 57 -5.78 -7.23 -3.27
N HIS A 58 -5.77 -6.23 -2.39
CA HIS A 58 -4.74 -6.11 -1.34
C HIS A 58 -4.81 -7.28 -0.34
N ARG A 59 -6.00 -7.65 0.12
CA ARG A 59 -6.19 -8.82 1.01
C ARG A 59 -5.71 -10.12 0.37
N GLN A 60 -6.04 -10.36 -0.88
CA GLN A 60 -5.59 -11.53 -1.62
C GLN A 60 -4.06 -11.55 -1.72
N ARG A 61 -3.42 -10.42 -2.02
CA ARG A 61 -1.96 -10.31 -2.18
C ARG A 61 -1.20 -10.54 -0.87
N MET A 62 -1.74 -10.04 0.24
CA MET A 62 -1.07 -10.09 1.55
C MET A 62 -1.40 -11.37 2.33
N ASN A 63 -2.67 -11.74 2.42
CA ASN A 63 -3.15 -12.84 3.26
C ASN A 63 -3.55 -14.09 2.47
N GLY A 64 -3.69 -14.01 1.13
CA GLY A 64 -4.15 -15.13 0.31
C GLY A 64 -5.66 -15.38 0.39
N ASP A 65 -6.44 -14.40 0.86
CA ASP A 65 -7.88 -14.50 0.99
C ASP A 65 -8.56 -14.73 -0.38
N VAL A 66 -9.60 -15.57 -0.40
CA VAL A 66 -10.39 -15.83 -1.61
C VAL A 66 -11.31 -14.64 -1.90
N LEU A 67 -11.31 -14.15 -3.15
CA LEU A 67 -12.21 -13.07 -3.55
C LEU A 67 -13.68 -13.51 -3.50
N PRO A 68 -14.58 -12.69 -2.94
CA PRO A 68 -16.01 -12.90 -3.09
C PRO A 68 -16.43 -12.91 -4.57
N LYS A 69 -17.37 -13.78 -4.94
CA LYS A 69 -17.80 -14.00 -6.34
C LYS A 69 -18.24 -12.71 -7.05
N HIS A 70 -18.97 -11.84 -6.36
CA HIS A 70 -19.45 -10.58 -6.92
C HIS A 70 -18.30 -9.63 -7.27
N ILE A 71 -17.23 -9.64 -6.47
CA ILE A 71 -16.04 -8.80 -6.66
C ILE A 71 -15.15 -9.36 -7.76
N ALA A 72 -14.98 -10.69 -7.81
CA ALA A 72 -14.28 -11.34 -8.91
C ALA A 72 -14.95 -11.02 -10.26
N LYS A 73 -16.29 -10.99 -10.30
CA LYS A 73 -17.06 -10.57 -11.49
C LYS A 73 -16.83 -9.10 -11.84
N LYS A 74 -16.87 -8.18 -10.86
CA LYS A 74 -16.59 -6.75 -11.07
C LYS A 74 -15.17 -6.51 -11.57
N LEU A 75 -14.17 -7.18 -10.98
CA LEU A 75 -12.77 -7.12 -11.40
C LEU A 75 -12.61 -7.61 -12.85
N ALA A 76 -13.25 -8.73 -13.21
CA ALA A 76 -13.21 -9.23 -14.59
C ALA A 76 -13.85 -8.27 -15.59
N ALA A 77 -14.97 -7.62 -15.23
CA ALA A 77 -15.61 -6.63 -16.08
C ALA A 77 -14.71 -5.40 -16.31
N LYS A 78 -14.08 -4.88 -15.25
CA LYS A 78 -13.17 -3.74 -15.33
C LYS A 78 -11.93 -4.04 -16.21
N LYS A 79 -11.38 -5.25 -16.12
CA LYS A 79 -10.25 -5.67 -16.99
C LYS A 79 -10.61 -5.68 -18.48
N VAL A 80 -11.85 -6.02 -18.81
CA VAL A 80 -12.35 -5.98 -20.19
C VAL A 80 -12.46 -4.55 -20.71
N GLU A 81 -12.88 -3.61 -19.87
CA GLU A 81 -12.93 -2.18 -20.24
C GLU A 81 -11.54 -1.55 -20.40
N GLU A 82 -10.55 -1.98 -19.60
CA GLU A 82 -9.17 -1.48 -19.68
C GLU A 82 -8.31 -2.14 -20.78
N GLY A 83 -8.85 -3.09 -21.55
CA GLY A 83 -8.15 -3.68 -22.70
C GLY A 83 -6.89 -4.48 -22.34
N LYS A 84 -6.77 -4.99 -21.11
CA LYS A 84 -5.68 -5.90 -20.71
C LYS A 84 -6.05 -7.34 -21.09
N ASP A 85 -5.31 -7.91 -22.04
CA ASP A 85 -5.50 -9.29 -22.50
C ASP A 85 -5.27 -10.31 -21.37
N LYS A 86 -6.04 -11.40 -21.39
CA LYS A 86 -6.01 -12.49 -20.40
C LYS A 86 -4.71 -13.30 -20.41
N ASP A 87 -3.92 -13.20 -21.48
CA ASP A 87 -2.76 -14.04 -21.73
C ASP A 87 -1.52 -13.59 -20.92
N ASP A 88 -1.42 -12.32 -20.53
CA ASP A 88 -0.33 -11.80 -19.69
C ASP A 88 -0.39 -12.32 -18.24
N GLU A 89 -1.58 -12.65 -17.75
CA GLU A 89 -1.79 -13.05 -16.35
C GLU A 89 -1.60 -14.55 -16.11
N GLU A 90 -1.90 -15.42 -17.07
CA GLU A 90 -1.67 -16.87 -16.92
C GLU A 90 -0.16 -17.18 -16.79
N GLU A 91 0.69 -16.39 -17.44
CA GLU A 91 2.14 -16.43 -17.25
C GLU A 91 2.59 -15.91 -15.87
N GLU A 92 1.96 -14.85 -15.37
CA GLU A 92 2.26 -14.23 -14.06
C GLU A 92 1.81 -15.10 -12.88
N ASP A 93 0.64 -15.73 -12.97
CA ASP A 93 0.04 -16.53 -11.90
C ASP A 93 0.69 -17.93 -11.78
N CYS A 94 1.16 -18.49 -12.91
CA CYS A 94 1.93 -19.73 -12.91
C CYS A 94 3.35 -19.54 -12.33
N LYS A 95 3.93 -18.34 -12.46
CA LYS A 95 5.23 -17.96 -11.84
C LYS A 95 5.13 -17.72 -10.32
N LYS A 96 3.96 -17.32 -9.79
CA LYS A 96 3.73 -17.00 -8.36
C LYS A 96 3.77 -18.20 -7.41
N LYS A 97 3.63 -19.43 -7.92
CA LYS A 97 3.65 -20.68 -7.11
C LYS A 97 5.03 -21.25 -6.81
N LYS A 98 6.12 -20.71 -7.40
CA LYS A 98 7.49 -21.16 -7.09
C LYS A 98 8.09 -20.29 -5.98
N LYS A 99 8.77 -20.93 -5.02
CA LYS A 99 9.46 -20.31 -3.88
C LYS A 99 10.20 -19.03 -4.31
N LYS A 100 9.95 -17.93 -3.59
CA LYS A 100 10.44 -16.57 -3.87
C LYS A 100 11.95 -16.46 -3.73
N GLU A 101 12.67 -16.83 -4.77
CA GLU A 101 14.02 -16.28 -4.96
C GLU A 101 13.87 -14.84 -5.46
N PRO A 102 14.73 -13.90 -5.01
CA PRO A 102 14.70 -12.54 -5.52
C PRO A 102 14.87 -12.55 -7.04
N LYS A 103 13.99 -11.84 -7.75
CA LYS A 103 13.96 -11.85 -9.22
C LYS A 103 15.22 -11.23 -9.84
N THR A 104 15.93 -10.38 -9.09
CA THR A 104 17.07 -9.59 -9.56
C THR A 104 18.17 -9.55 -8.51
N ASP A 105 19.42 -9.37 -8.96
CA ASP A 105 20.55 -9.10 -8.08
C ASP A 105 20.64 -7.60 -7.77
N LEU A 106 20.56 -7.23 -6.48
CA LEU A 106 20.70 -5.85 -6.01
C LEU A 106 22.06 -5.24 -6.36
N ARG A 107 23.09 -6.06 -6.61
CA ARG A 107 24.40 -5.58 -7.05
C ARG A 107 24.40 -5.10 -8.49
N LYS A 108 23.40 -5.51 -9.29
CA LYS A 108 23.22 -5.04 -10.65
C LYS A 108 22.59 -3.65 -10.61
N LYS A 109 23.36 -2.67 -11.08
CA LYS A 109 22.90 -1.28 -11.23
C LYS A 109 21.81 -1.20 -12.29
N TYR A 110 20.85 -0.32 -12.06
CA TYR A 110 19.91 0.12 -13.08
C TYR A 110 20.60 1.13 -13.99
N GLU A 111 20.73 0.78 -15.27
CA GLU A 111 21.18 1.72 -16.31
C GLU A 111 20.02 2.61 -16.79
N THR A 112 18.80 2.09 -16.70
CA THR A 112 17.56 2.78 -17.06
C THR A 112 16.55 2.64 -15.93
N GLN A 113 15.60 3.58 -15.85
CA GLN A 113 14.54 3.50 -14.86
C GLN A 113 13.75 2.18 -15.00
N PRO A 114 13.39 1.50 -13.89
CA PRO A 114 12.62 0.27 -13.96
C PRO A 114 11.20 0.47 -14.52
N ASP A 115 10.64 -0.58 -15.15
CA ASP A 115 9.29 -0.53 -15.75
C ASP A 115 8.21 -0.18 -14.73
N PHE A 116 8.29 -0.72 -13.52
CA PHE A 116 7.33 -0.43 -12.44
C PHE A 116 7.31 1.03 -11.97
N ILE A 117 8.33 1.83 -12.32
CA ILE A 117 8.35 3.29 -12.13
C ILE A 117 7.82 3.99 -13.38
N THR A 118 8.20 3.53 -14.57
CA THR A 118 7.69 4.08 -15.84
C THR A 118 6.16 3.96 -15.92
N GLU A 119 5.59 2.87 -15.41
CA GLU A 119 4.15 2.62 -15.32
C GLU A 119 3.39 3.66 -14.47
N THR A 120 4.06 4.33 -13.52
CA THR A 120 3.40 5.38 -12.72
C THR A 120 3.29 6.71 -13.48
N GLY A 121 3.93 6.83 -14.66
CA GLY A 121 4.06 8.07 -15.40
C GLY A 121 5.10 9.03 -14.84
N GLY A 122 5.83 8.63 -13.78
CA GLY A 122 6.96 9.37 -13.23
C GLY A 122 8.23 9.18 -14.06
N LYS A 123 9.09 10.21 -14.08
CA LYS A 123 10.44 10.13 -14.63
C LYS A 123 11.45 10.54 -13.57
N LEU A 124 12.35 9.62 -13.23
CA LEU A 124 13.44 9.91 -12.30
C LEU A 124 14.52 10.73 -13.01
N HIS A 125 15.15 11.63 -12.26
CA HIS A 125 16.39 12.25 -12.72
C HIS A 125 17.56 11.26 -12.60
N ASP A 126 18.57 11.42 -13.45
CA ASP A 126 19.73 10.51 -13.49
C ASP A 126 20.44 10.41 -12.12
N TYR A 127 20.62 11.56 -11.43
CA TYR A 127 21.19 11.59 -10.09
C TYR A 127 20.33 10.86 -9.04
N GLN A 128 19.01 10.81 -9.22
CA GLN A 128 18.12 10.07 -8.32
C GLN A 128 18.26 8.56 -8.55
N LEU A 129 18.42 8.14 -9.82
CA LEU A 129 18.67 6.74 -10.17
C LEU A 129 20.02 6.27 -9.60
N GLU A 130 21.05 7.12 -9.66
CA GLU A 130 22.33 6.85 -9.00
C GLU A 130 22.19 6.71 -7.49
N GLY A 131 21.43 7.60 -6.83
CA GLY A 131 21.12 7.51 -5.40
C GLY A 131 20.40 6.21 -5.03
N ILE A 132 19.40 5.80 -5.82
CA ILE A 132 18.69 4.54 -5.63
C ILE A 132 19.62 3.34 -5.80
N ASN A 133 20.47 3.34 -6.83
CA ASN A 133 21.46 2.28 -7.06
C ASN A 133 22.45 2.18 -5.90
N TRP A 134 22.87 3.31 -5.33
CA TRP A 134 23.73 3.35 -4.15
C TRP A 134 23.03 2.77 -2.91
N LEU A 135 21.77 3.16 -2.65
CA LEU A 135 20.97 2.60 -1.54
C LEU A 135 20.77 1.08 -1.68
N ARG A 136 20.45 0.60 -2.90
CA ARG A 136 20.34 -0.84 -3.21
C ARG A 136 21.66 -1.58 -2.96
N HIS A 137 22.78 -0.96 -3.32
CA HIS A 137 24.10 -1.52 -3.04
C HIS A 137 24.38 -1.62 -1.54
N CYS A 138 24.16 -0.56 -0.77
CA CYS A 138 24.31 -0.55 0.69
C CYS A 138 23.46 -1.66 1.34
N TRP A 139 22.19 -1.79 0.93
CA TRP A 139 21.30 -2.85 1.40
C TRP A 139 21.84 -4.26 1.08
N SER A 140 22.39 -4.47 -0.11
CA SER A 140 22.97 -5.76 -0.51
C SER A 140 24.17 -6.20 0.34
N GLN A 141 24.84 -5.25 0.99
CA GLN A 141 25.98 -5.48 1.88
C GLN A 141 25.58 -5.51 3.36
N GLY A 142 24.32 -5.20 3.69
CA GLY A 142 23.88 -5.05 5.08
C GLY A 142 24.48 -3.83 5.77
N THR A 143 24.84 -2.80 5.00
CA THR A 143 25.43 -1.55 5.52
C THR A 143 24.37 -0.46 5.57
N ASP A 144 24.24 0.19 6.73
CA ASP A 144 23.34 1.33 6.90
C ASP A 144 23.83 2.53 6.08
N ALA A 145 22.88 3.29 5.50
CA ALA A 145 23.16 4.37 4.57
C ALA A 145 22.58 5.70 5.07
N ILE A 146 23.31 6.80 4.84
CA ILE A 146 22.86 8.16 5.11
C ILE A 146 22.82 8.92 3.77
N LEU A 147 21.61 9.25 3.32
CA LEU A 147 21.41 10.04 2.11
C LEU A 147 21.47 11.55 2.45
N ALA A 148 22.64 12.15 2.25
CA ALA A 148 22.95 13.52 2.68
C ALA A 148 22.88 14.56 1.53
N ASP A 149 21.98 14.36 0.57
CA ASP A 149 21.81 15.26 -0.57
C ASP A 149 21.29 16.65 -0.17
N GLU A 150 21.49 17.63 -1.05
CA GLU A 150 20.91 18.98 -0.93
C GLU A 150 19.38 18.95 -0.78
N MET A 151 18.83 19.93 -0.08
CA MET A 151 17.38 20.08 0.07
C MET A 151 16.73 20.31 -1.30
N GLY A 152 15.64 19.60 -1.59
CA GLY A 152 14.93 19.72 -2.87
C GLY A 152 15.33 18.70 -3.95
N LEU A 153 16.42 17.95 -3.79
CA LEU A 153 16.85 16.92 -4.76
C LEU A 153 15.98 15.62 -4.74
N GLY A 154 14.84 15.64 -4.07
CA GLY A 154 13.92 14.50 -4.09
C GLY A 154 14.35 13.30 -3.23
N LYS A 155 15.03 13.53 -2.10
CA LYS A 155 15.37 12.47 -1.12
C LYS A 155 14.18 11.58 -0.73
N THR A 156 12.99 12.19 -0.60
CA THR A 156 11.74 11.49 -0.33
C THR A 156 11.42 10.48 -1.42
N ILE A 157 11.48 10.91 -2.69
CA ILE A 157 11.22 10.07 -3.86
C ILE A 157 12.25 8.95 -3.94
N GLN A 158 13.54 9.28 -3.80
CA GLN A 158 14.62 8.28 -3.80
C GLN A 158 14.40 7.21 -2.72
N SER A 159 14.02 7.62 -1.51
CA SER A 159 13.75 6.71 -0.39
C SER A 159 12.54 5.82 -0.66
N MET A 160 11.44 6.39 -1.17
CA MET A 160 10.23 5.62 -1.46
C MET A 160 10.43 4.64 -2.61
N VAL A 161 11.07 5.07 -3.70
CA VAL A 161 11.39 4.23 -4.85
C VAL A 161 12.39 3.12 -4.47
N PHE A 162 13.35 3.42 -3.60
CA PHE A 162 14.23 2.40 -3.04
C PHE A 162 13.43 1.30 -2.32
N LEU A 163 12.57 1.67 -1.37
CA LEU A 163 11.71 0.69 -0.67
C LEU A 163 10.82 -0.08 -1.65
N TYR A 164 10.26 0.61 -2.65
CA TYR A 164 9.42 0.02 -3.69
C TYR A 164 10.16 -1.04 -4.51
N SER A 165 11.41 -0.74 -4.91
CA SER A 165 12.26 -1.68 -5.64
C SER A 165 12.48 -2.98 -4.86
N LEU A 166 12.74 -2.89 -3.55
CA LEU A 166 12.94 -4.07 -2.70
C LEU A 166 11.72 -4.99 -2.66
N VAL A 167 10.51 -4.41 -2.65
CA VAL A 167 9.26 -5.17 -2.60
C VAL A 167 8.91 -5.77 -3.96
N LYS A 168 9.07 -5.00 -5.05
CA LYS A 168 8.78 -5.47 -6.41
C LYS A 168 9.72 -6.59 -6.86
N GLU A 169 10.98 -6.49 -6.48
CA GLU A 169 12.02 -7.49 -6.79
C GLU A 169 11.96 -8.72 -5.86
N GLY A 170 11.20 -8.62 -4.76
CA GLY A 170 10.94 -9.74 -3.85
C GLY A 170 11.99 -9.95 -2.76
N HIS A 171 12.86 -8.97 -2.50
CA HIS A 171 13.88 -9.04 -1.45
C HIS A 171 13.29 -8.94 -0.04
N THR A 172 12.23 -8.16 0.13
CA THR A 172 11.49 -8.04 1.40
C THR A 172 10.04 -7.66 1.11
N ARG A 173 9.14 -7.92 2.05
CA ARG A 173 7.72 -7.51 1.96
C ARG A 173 7.37 -6.41 2.97
N GLY A 174 8.37 -5.85 3.66
CA GLY A 174 8.17 -4.97 4.81
C GLY A 174 7.91 -5.74 6.11
N PRO A 175 7.40 -5.06 7.16
CA PRO A 175 6.97 -3.66 7.20
C PRO A 175 8.16 -2.68 7.24
N PHE A 176 7.96 -1.47 6.72
CA PHE A 176 8.89 -0.35 6.80
C PHE A 176 8.34 0.75 7.69
N LEU A 177 9.20 1.31 8.55
CA LEU A 177 8.89 2.48 9.37
C LEU A 177 9.57 3.70 8.77
N VAL A 178 8.79 4.74 8.46
CA VAL A 178 9.29 6.01 7.94
C VAL A 178 8.90 7.10 8.92
N ALA A 179 9.87 7.57 9.71
CA ALA A 179 9.64 8.66 10.63
C ALA A 179 9.98 10.00 9.95
N ALA A 180 9.04 10.94 9.95
CA ALA A 180 9.25 12.28 9.41
C ALA A 180 8.54 13.36 10.27
N PRO A 181 8.96 14.64 10.16
CA PRO A 181 8.24 15.73 10.80
C PRO A 181 6.77 15.80 10.39
N LEU A 182 5.89 16.17 11.32
CA LEU A 182 4.43 16.25 11.07
C LEU A 182 4.08 17.11 9.85
N SER A 183 4.80 18.20 9.62
CA SER A 183 4.59 19.11 8.49
C SER A 183 4.86 18.47 7.12
N THR A 184 5.64 17.40 7.05
CA THR A 184 6.01 16.74 5.79
C THR A 184 5.29 15.42 5.56
N LEU A 185 4.54 14.88 6.54
CA LEU A 185 3.86 13.59 6.40
C LEU A 185 2.86 13.54 5.24
N ILE A 186 2.12 14.62 5.01
CA ILE A 186 1.20 14.73 3.86
C ILE A 186 1.97 14.67 2.54
N ASN A 187 3.17 15.27 2.49
CA ASN A 187 4.04 15.17 1.32
C ASN A 187 4.51 13.73 1.11
N TRP A 188 4.95 13.05 2.17
CA TRP A 188 5.32 11.63 2.10
C TRP A 188 4.18 10.75 1.58
N GLU A 189 2.96 10.95 2.08
CA GLU A 189 1.77 10.20 1.63
C GLU A 189 1.48 10.43 0.14
N ARG A 190 1.53 11.69 -0.32
CA ARG A 190 1.32 12.03 -1.75
C ARG A 190 2.37 11.42 -2.67
N GLU A 191 3.64 11.54 -2.30
CA GLU A 191 4.73 10.93 -3.07
C GLU A 191 4.59 9.39 -3.07
N ALA A 192 4.14 8.79 -1.97
CA ALA A 192 3.90 7.36 -1.91
C ALA A 192 2.76 6.91 -2.84
N GLU A 193 1.64 7.64 -2.85
CA GLU A 193 0.48 7.32 -3.69
C GLU A 193 0.84 7.39 -5.18
N PHE A 194 1.70 8.34 -5.56
CA PHE A 194 2.15 8.50 -6.95
C PHE A 194 3.26 7.51 -7.34
N TRP A 195 4.35 7.44 -6.59
CA TRP A 195 5.53 6.63 -6.95
C TRP A 195 5.40 5.15 -6.59
N CYS A 196 4.55 4.81 -5.63
CA CYS A 196 4.42 3.46 -5.07
C CYS A 196 2.94 3.03 -4.99
N PRO A 197 2.20 2.93 -6.11
CA PRO A 197 0.76 2.69 -6.09
C PRO A 197 0.35 1.34 -5.45
N ASP A 198 1.24 0.34 -5.46
CA ASP A 198 0.99 -0.94 -4.80
C ASP A 198 1.25 -0.91 -3.29
N PHE A 199 1.86 0.15 -2.76
CA PHE A 199 2.15 0.23 -1.33
C PHE A 199 0.90 0.55 -0.54
N TYR A 200 0.77 -0.20 0.55
CA TYR A 200 -0.24 0.10 1.56
C TYR A 200 0.42 0.94 2.64
N VAL A 201 0.26 2.26 2.50
CA VAL A 201 0.88 3.27 3.36
C VAL A 201 -0.14 3.75 4.39
N VAL A 202 0.18 3.62 5.66
CA VAL A 202 -0.68 4.05 6.77
C VAL A 202 0.00 5.19 7.51
N THR A 203 -0.65 6.36 7.52
CA THR A 203 -0.20 7.53 8.28
C THR A 203 -0.72 7.43 9.72
N TYR A 204 0.17 7.15 10.66
CA TYR A 204 -0.11 6.98 12.09
C TYR A 204 -0.16 8.32 12.83
N VAL A 205 -1.13 9.15 12.44
CA VAL A 205 -1.37 10.48 13.00
C VAL A 205 -2.84 10.62 13.41
N GLY A 206 -3.09 11.55 14.32
CA GLY A 206 -4.42 11.89 14.79
C GLY A 206 -4.45 11.95 16.30
N ASP A 207 -5.64 12.14 16.83
CA ASP A 207 -5.91 12.11 18.26
C ASP A 207 -5.95 10.66 18.79
N LYS A 208 -6.35 10.54 20.06
CA LYS A 208 -6.39 9.26 20.77
C LYS A 208 -7.34 8.26 20.08
N ASP A 209 -8.48 8.74 19.60
CA ASP A 209 -9.54 7.90 19.06
C ASP A 209 -9.22 7.51 17.61
N SER A 210 -8.73 8.45 16.79
CA SER A 210 -8.20 8.15 15.46
C SER A 210 -7.10 7.09 15.48
N ARG A 211 -6.12 7.21 16.40
CA ARG A 211 -5.06 6.20 16.52
C ARG A 211 -5.58 4.85 17.01
N THR A 212 -6.70 4.82 17.74
CA THR A 212 -7.34 3.57 18.15
C THR A 212 -7.95 2.86 16.96
N VAL A 213 -8.69 3.58 16.11
CA VAL A 213 -9.23 3.07 14.84
C VAL A 213 -8.11 2.51 13.95
N ILE A 214 -6.99 3.23 13.81
CA ILE A 214 -5.84 2.76 13.01
C ILE A 214 -5.28 1.44 13.59
N ARG A 215 -5.05 1.36 14.91
CA ARG A 215 -4.52 0.14 15.54
C ARG A 215 -5.47 -1.05 15.40
N GLU A 216 -6.77 -0.82 15.47
CA GLU A 216 -7.78 -1.89 15.43
C GLU A 216 -8.02 -2.40 14.01
N HIS A 217 -7.98 -1.53 13.00
CA HIS A 217 -8.40 -1.89 11.65
C HIS A 217 -7.29 -1.86 10.59
N GLU A 218 -6.19 -1.12 10.78
CA GLU A 218 -5.12 -0.98 9.78
C GLU A 218 -3.87 -1.85 10.06
N PHE A 219 -3.66 -2.29 11.29
CA PHE A 219 -2.40 -2.97 11.65
C PHE A 219 -2.37 -4.43 11.18
N SER A 220 -3.47 -5.17 11.32
CA SER A 220 -3.54 -6.58 10.98
C SER A 220 -4.87 -6.93 10.31
N PHE A 221 -4.86 -7.96 9.46
CA PHE A 221 -6.08 -8.59 8.95
C PHE A 221 -6.77 -9.49 9.98
N ILE A 222 -6.05 -9.91 11.02
CA ILE A 222 -6.55 -10.82 12.04
C ILE A 222 -7.31 -10.00 13.11
N GLU A 223 -8.59 -10.31 13.28
CA GLU A 223 -9.39 -9.68 14.32
C GLU A 223 -8.82 -9.97 15.72
N GLY A 224 -8.69 -8.93 16.53
CA GLY A 224 -8.16 -9.05 17.90
C GLY A 224 -6.64 -9.26 18.00
N ALA A 225 -5.89 -9.10 16.90
CA ALA A 225 -4.42 -9.14 16.90
C ALA A 225 -3.80 -8.02 17.75
N VAL A 226 -4.47 -6.86 17.82
CA VAL A 226 -4.15 -5.79 18.77
C VAL A 226 -5.19 -5.81 19.89
N ARG A 227 -4.75 -5.68 21.14
CA ARG A 227 -5.69 -5.50 22.26
C ARG A 227 -6.31 -4.12 22.12
N GLY A 228 -7.64 -4.08 21.95
CA GLY A 228 -8.40 -2.85 21.82
C GLY A 228 -8.20 -1.90 22.99
N GLY A 229 -8.37 -0.62 22.71
CA GLY A 229 -8.25 0.44 23.69
C GLY A 229 -7.26 1.56 23.33
N PRO A 230 -7.19 2.58 24.21
CA PRO A 230 -6.58 3.86 23.85
C PRO A 230 -5.05 3.89 23.92
N LYS A 231 -4.46 2.93 24.62
CA LYS A 231 -3.01 2.81 24.76
C LYS A 231 -2.48 1.83 23.72
N PRO A 232 -1.32 2.11 23.13
CA PRO A 232 -0.68 1.14 22.24
C PRO A 232 -0.37 -0.14 23.01
N SER A 233 -0.70 -1.28 22.41
CA SER A 233 -0.36 -2.61 22.92
C SER A 233 0.51 -3.33 21.89
N ARG A 234 1.33 -4.28 22.35
CA ARG A 234 2.10 -5.12 21.44
C ARG A 234 1.13 -5.97 20.59
N LEU A 235 1.46 -6.13 19.31
CA LEU A 235 0.80 -7.09 18.45
C LEU A 235 0.95 -8.49 19.05
N LYS A 236 -0.14 -9.25 19.09
CA LYS A 236 -0.14 -10.63 19.61
C LYS A 236 0.57 -11.59 18.66
N THR A 237 0.57 -11.28 17.37
CA THR A 237 1.14 -12.12 16.32
C THR A 237 1.79 -11.21 15.28
N ASP A 238 2.98 -11.60 14.81
CA ASP A 238 3.69 -10.91 13.72
C ASP A 238 3.17 -11.31 12.32
N GLN A 239 2.15 -12.17 12.26
CA GLN A 239 1.51 -12.62 11.03
C GLN A 239 0.31 -11.74 10.67
N GLY A 240 0.09 -11.57 9.37
CA GLY A 240 -1.07 -10.84 8.84
C GLY A 240 -0.98 -9.32 8.98
N ILE A 241 0.24 -8.75 9.02
CA ILE A 241 0.44 -7.29 8.94
C ILE A 241 -0.15 -6.79 7.61
N LYS A 242 -1.02 -5.79 7.70
CA LYS A 242 -1.74 -5.27 6.53
C LYS A 242 -0.95 -4.22 5.75
N PHE A 243 -0.14 -3.42 6.43
CA PHE A 243 0.57 -2.30 5.80
C PHE A 243 1.98 -2.69 5.33
N HIS A 244 2.45 -1.98 4.31
CA HIS A 244 3.84 -2.05 3.85
C HIS A 244 4.68 -0.97 4.51
N VAL A 245 4.13 0.25 4.64
CA VAL A 245 4.81 1.41 5.21
C VAL A 245 3.94 2.04 6.29
N LEU A 246 4.55 2.33 7.44
CA LEU A 246 3.97 3.12 8.51
C LEU A 246 4.68 4.48 8.54
N LEU A 247 3.91 5.56 8.32
CA LEU A 247 4.33 6.95 8.41
C LEU A 247 3.99 7.55 9.78
#